data_AF-A0A2W5SMP6-F1
#
_entry.id   AF-A0A2W5SMP6-F1
#
_cell.length_a   1.000
_cell.length_b   1.000
_cell.length_c   1.000
_cell.angle_alpha   90.00
_cell.angle_beta   90.00
_cell.angle_gamma   90.00
#
_symmetry.space_group_name_H-M   'P 1'
#
loop_
_entity.id
_entity.type
_entity.pdbx_description
1 polymer ?
#
loop_
_entity_poly.entity_id
_entity_poly.type
_entity_poly.pdbx_seq_one_letter_code
_entity_poly.pdbx_strand_id
1 'polypeptide(L)'
;MKARLLTALLALTLPACAKNVDAKPATERKAIQLLANTPERETLAIKATADHLEADTDQERLPHVVATGESPLISAEGAELVLAGDAAGTQGFEVDNAILLEVLAADGRRIGRAAVGYLNGLSEGKEQIDLLSRRAFRFDANEVSLATIVPETGSFRVRATVIDIGGVGKVSDVFLIITPRGARQADELRDR
;
A
#
# COMPACT_ATOMS: atom_id res chain seq x y z
N MET A 1 15.63 19.22 67.87
CA MET A 1 16.80 19.77 67.17
C MET A 1 16.87 19.18 65.77
N LYS A 2 16.92 20.04 64.73
CA LYS A 2 17.46 19.85 63.36
C LYS A 2 16.85 18.70 62.51
N ALA A 3 15.93 18.90 61.57
CA ALA A 3 15.95 19.64 60.28
C ALA A 3 16.59 18.87 59.09
N ARG A 4 15.86 18.93 57.95
CA ARG A 4 16.27 18.70 56.52
C ARG A 4 16.25 17.23 56.05
N LEU A 5 15.81 16.87 54.84
CA LEU A 5 15.70 17.61 53.58
C LEU A 5 14.64 16.94 52.67
N LEU A 6 13.73 17.73 52.08
CA LEU A 6 12.86 17.33 50.98
C LEU A 6 13.70 17.06 49.73
N THR A 7 13.38 16.02 48.96
CA THR A 7 13.71 15.94 47.53
C THR A 7 12.45 15.63 46.75
N ALA A 8 11.86 16.67 46.15
CA ALA A 8 10.74 16.55 45.23
C ALA A 8 11.29 16.23 43.84
N LEU A 9 10.94 15.07 43.30
CA LEU A 9 11.27 14.69 41.92
C LEU A 9 10.12 15.17 41.02
N LEU A 10 10.33 16.31 40.36
CA LEU A 10 9.39 16.91 39.41
C LEU A 10 9.58 16.21 38.06
N ALA A 11 8.79 15.18 37.77
CA ALA A 11 8.74 14.57 36.45
C ALA A 11 7.89 15.46 35.52
N LEU A 12 8.55 16.22 34.65
CA LEU A 12 7.89 16.93 33.54
C LEU A 12 7.33 15.91 32.54
N THR A 13 6.02 15.72 32.55
CA THR A 13 5.29 15.09 31.45
C THR A 13 5.10 16.14 30.36
N LEU A 14 5.89 16.05 29.29
CA LEU A 14 5.59 16.76 28.05
C LEU A 14 4.37 16.08 27.40
N PRO A 15 3.22 16.75 27.19
CA PRO A 15 2.25 16.23 26.27
C PRO A 15 2.84 16.44 24.86
N ALA A 16 3.35 15.37 24.28
CA ALA A 16 3.57 15.33 22.85
C ALA A 16 2.19 15.53 22.21
N CYS A 17 1.94 16.73 21.69
CA CYS A 17 0.79 17.02 20.85
C CYS A 17 0.91 16.16 19.59
N ALA A 18 0.40 14.93 19.65
CA ALA A 18 0.00 14.19 18.47
C ALA A 18 -1.04 15.06 17.76
N LYS A 19 -0.60 15.74 16.70
CA LYS A 19 -1.47 16.45 15.79
C LYS A 19 -2.30 15.39 15.09
N ASN A 20 -3.41 14.97 15.71
CA ASN A 20 -4.47 14.22 15.05
C ASN A 20 -4.99 15.12 13.93
N VAL A 21 -4.43 14.93 12.74
CA VAL A 21 -5.02 15.46 11.52
C VAL A 21 -6.18 14.52 11.25
N ASP A 22 -7.37 14.88 11.73
CA ASP A 22 -8.60 14.20 11.35
C ASP A 22 -8.68 14.20 9.82
N ALA A 23 -8.41 13.06 9.19
CA ALA A 23 -8.49 12.94 7.75
C ALA A 23 -9.97 12.99 7.37
N LYS A 24 -10.39 14.11 6.80
CA LYS A 24 -11.77 14.29 6.32
C LYS A 24 -12.08 13.25 5.23
N PRO A 25 -13.32 12.73 5.16
CA PRO A 25 -13.75 11.83 4.10
C PRO A 25 -13.40 12.37 2.72
N ALA A 26 -13.12 11.49 1.76
CA ALA A 26 -12.81 11.90 0.39
C ALA A 26 -14.05 12.56 -0.25
N THR A 27 -13.96 13.87 -0.51
CA THR A 27 -15.02 14.65 -1.18
C THR A 27 -14.82 14.79 -2.67
N GLU A 28 -13.60 14.52 -3.16
CA GLU A 28 -13.20 14.65 -4.56
C GLU A 28 -12.40 13.42 -4.98
N ARG A 29 -12.42 13.12 -6.29
CA ARG A 29 -11.57 12.07 -6.87
C ARG A 29 -10.11 12.45 -6.67
N LYS A 30 -9.32 11.52 -6.13
CA LYS A 30 -7.88 11.70 -5.93
C LYS A 30 -7.10 10.59 -6.63
N ALA A 31 -5.93 10.94 -7.12
CA ALA A 31 -4.96 9.98 -7.63
C ALA A 31 -3.63 10.18 -6.89
N ILE A 32 -3.08 9.09 -6.38
CA ILE A 32 -1.81 9.09 -5.64
C ILE A 32 -0.89 8.10 -6.33
N GLN A 33 0.27 8.56 -6.82
CA GLN A 33 1.26 7.66 -7.37
C GLN A 33 1.88 6.83 -6.23
N LEU A 34 1.65 5.52 -6.25
CA LEU A 34 2.27 4.59 -5.31
C LEU A 34 3.61 4.11 -5.82
N LEU A 35 3.71 3.83 -7.12
CA LEU A 35 4.94 3.35 -7.75
C LEU A 35 5.21 4.17 -9.00
N ALA A 36 6.46 4.59 -9.15
CA ALA A 36 6.96 5.18 -10.37
C ALA A 36 7.49 4.08 -11.29
N ASN A 37 7.32 4.28 -12.60
CA ASN A 37 7.88 3.41 -13.63
C ASN A 37 9.36 3.16 -13.33
N THR A 38 9.68 1.90 -13.11
CA THR A 38 11.03 1.43 -12.80
C THR A 38 11.48 0.53 -13.95
N PRO A 39 12.59 0.88 -14.64
CA PRO A 39 13.07 0.10 -15.77
C PRO A 39 13.51 -1.30 -15.34
N GLU A 40 13.56 -2.19 -16.31
CA GLU A 40 14.02 -3.57 -16.13
C GLU A 40 15.41 -3.62 -15.50
N ARG A 41 15.53 -4.48 -14.48
CA ARG A 41 16.80 -4.83 -13.85
C ARG A 41 16.83 -6.30 -13.55
N GLU A 42 17.94 -6.95 -13.89
CA GLU A 42 18.23 -8.32 -13.49
C GLU A 42 18.07 -8.48 -11.97
N THR A 43 17.31 -9.50 -11.54
CA THR A 43 17.01 -9.76 -10.12
C THR A 43 18.26 -9.76 -9.25
N LEU A 44 19.31 -10.45 -9.71
CA LEU A 44 20.56 -10.61 -8.97
C LEU A 44 21.36 -9.31 -8.84
N ALA A 45 21.04 -8.28 -9.64
CA ALA A 45 21.62 -6.95 -9.49
C ALA A 45 20.87 -6.09 -8.45
N ILE A 46 19.68 -6.51 -8.01
CA ILE A 46 18.86 -5.81 -7.01
C ILE A 46 19.35 -6.20 -5.61
N LYS A 47 19.96 -5.26 -4.89
CA LYS A 47 20.56 -5.54 -3.58
C LYS A 47 19.56 -5.60 -2.43
N ALA A 48 18.44 -4.90 -2.56
CA ALA A 48 17.42 -4.86 -1.52
C ALA A 48 16.60 -6.16 -1.56
N THR A 49 16.45 -6.81 -0.42
CA THR A 49 15.73 -8.08 -0.28
C THR A 49 14.59 -7.91 0.72
N ALA A 50 13.58 -8.78 0.61
CA ALA A 50 12.47 -8.89 1.54
C ALA A 50 12.57 -10.24 2.27
N ASP A 51 13.55 -10.37 3.15
CA ASP A 51 13.92 -11.65 3.80
C ASP A 51 12.82 -12.23 4.71
N HIS A 52 11.78 -11.45 5.00
CA HIS A 52 10.60 -11.89 5.77
C HIS A 52 9.53 -12.55 4.89
N LEU A 53 9.70 -12.49 3.56
CA LEU A 53 8.77 -13.06 2.59
C LEU A 53 9.34 -14.36 2.01
N GLU A 54 8.44 -15.30 1.77
CA GLU A 54 8.73 -16.56 1.08
C GLU A 54 7.82 -16.68 -0.14
N ALA A 55 8.39 -17.01 -1.30
CA ALA A 55 7.64 -17.19 -2.54
C ALA A 55 7.48 -18.69 -2.85
N ASP A 56 6.26 -19.11 -3.12
CA ASP A 56 5.96 -20.49 -3.51
C ASP A 56 6.48 -20.75 -4.93
N THR A 57 7.65 -21.38 -5.01
CA THR A 57 8.40 -21.57 -6.25
C THR A 57 9.09 -22.93 -6.22
N ASP A 58 9.30 -23.53 -7.40
CA ASP A 58 9.94 -24.85 -7.52
C ASP A 58 11.41 -24.87 -7.07
N GLN A 59 12.03 -23.70 -6.93
CA GLN A 59 13.39 -23.50 -6.47
C GLN A 59 13.38 -22.45 -5.38
N GLU A 60 14.21 -22.59 -4.35
CA GLU A 60 14.32 -21.56 -3.31
C GLU A 60 14.80 -20.24 -3.94
N ARG A 61 13.96 -19.21 -3.89
CA ARG A 61 14.26 -17.87 -4.41
C ARG A 61 14.00 -16.83 -3.35
N LEU A 62 15.03 -16.04 -3.07
CA LEU A 62 14.94 -14.90 -2.16
C LEU A 62 14.17 -13.76 -2.85
N PRO A 63 13.10 -13.22 -2.26
CA PRO A 63 12.41 -12.09 -2.86
C PRO A 63 13.23 -10.80 -2.80
N HIS A 64 13.38 -10.11 -3.94
CA HIS A 64 14.10 -8.85 -4.10
C HIS A 64 13.13 -7.67 -4.22
N VAL A 65 13.50 -6.53 -3.64
CA VAL A 65 12.68 -5.31 -3.66
C VAL A 65 13.11 -4.43 -4.83
N VAL A 66 12.24 -4.35 -5.84
CA VAL A 66 12.49 -3.54 -7.04
C VAL A 66 12.22 -2.06 -6.75
N ALA A 67 11.05 -1.75 -6.20
CA ALA A 67 10.58 -0.40 -5.93
C ALA A 67 9.64 -0.40 -4.73
N THR A 68 9.57 0.74 -4.04
CA THR A 68 8.64 0.94 -2.94
C THR A 68 8.07 2.36 -3.03
N GLY A 69 6.81 2.51 -2.69
CA GLY A 69 6.24 3.81 -2.37
C GLY A 69 5.07 3.69 -1.41
N GLU A 70 4.70 4.81 -0.83
CA GLU A 70 3.71 4.88 0.25
C GLU A 70 2.85 6.13 0.06
N SER A 71 1.54 5.99 0.22
CA SER A 71 0.62 7.12 0.18
C SER A 71 0.81 8.03 1.41
N PRO A 72 0.42 9.31 1.34
CA PRO A 72 0.13 10.07 2.55
C PRO A 72 -0.99 9.39 3.36
N LEU A 73 -1.18 9.84 4.60
CA LEU A 73 -2.32 9.43 5.41
C LEU A 73 -3.62 9.91 4.73
N ILE A 74 -4.51 8.97 4.42
CA ILE A 74 -5.79 9.21 3.74
C ILE A 74 -6.95 8.66 4.57
N SER A 75 -8.13 9.25 4.38
CA SER A 75 -9.41 8.64 4.75
C SER A 75 -10.18 8.34 3.48
N ALA A 76 -10.71 7.13 3.41
CA ALA A 76 -11.46 6.63 2.27
C ALA A 76 -12.86 6.16 2.66
N GLU A 77 -13.41 6.75 3.73
CA GLU A 77 -14.77 6.46 4.21
C GLU A 77 -15.78 6.57 3.06
N GLY A 78 -16.37 5.42 2.71
CA GLY A 78 -17.33 5.30 1.62
C GLY A 78 -16.76 5.52 0.21
N ALA A 79 -15.44 5.61 0.04
CA ALA A 79 -14.81 5.73 -1.27
C ALA A 79 -14.45 4.36 -1.84
N GLU A 80 -14.38 4.28 -3.16
CA GLU A 80 -13.81 3.18 -3.90
C GLU A 80 -12.31 3.41 -4.07
N LEU A 81 -11.52 2.37 -3.82
CA LEU A 81 -10.06 2.39 -3.93
C LEU A 81 -9.61 1.32 -4.91
N VAL A 82 -9.05 1.75 -6.03
CA VAL A 82 -8.61 0.87 -7.11
C VAL A 82 -7.24 1.29 -7.62
N LEU A 83 -6.54 0.36 -8.27
CA LEU A 83 -5.26 0.65 -8.92
C LEU A 83 -5.43 0.94 -10.41
N ALA A 84 -4.59 1.84 -10.92
CA ALA A 84 -4.48 2.16 -12.35
C ALA A 84 -3.03 2.52 -12.72
N GLY A 85 -2.70 2.51 -14.00
CA GLY A 85 -1.38 2.90 -14.52
C GLY A 85 -1.18 4.40 -14.71
N ASP A 86 -2.23 5.21 -14.60
CA ASP A 86 -2.16 6.66 -14.70
C ASP A 86 -3.04 7.39 -13.68
N ALA A 87 -2.78 8.68 -13.47
CA ALA A 87 -3.57 9.49 -12.56
C ALA A 87 -5.03 9.67 -13.03
N ALA A 88 -5.30 9.52 -14.32
CA ALA A 88 -6.64 9.59 -14.90
C ALA A 88 -7.48 8.34 -14.59
N GLY A 89 -6.86 7.23 -14.16
CA GLY A 89 -7.56 5.97 -13.90
C GLY A 89 -8.05 5.29 -15.18
N THR A 90 -7.38 5.55 -16.31
CA THR A 90 -7.78 5.10 -17.64
C THR A 90 -6.83 4.06 -18.22
N GLN A 91 -5.59 4.03 -17.76
CA GLN A 91 -4.59 3.05 -18.23
C GLN A 91 -4.43 1.92 -17.23
N GLY A 92 -4.18 0.72 -17.76
CA GLY A 92 -3.74 -0.43 -16.97
C GLY A 92 -2.28 -0.30 -16.54
N PHE A 93 -1.80 -1.23 -15.72
CA PHE A 93 -0.42 -1.26 -15.25
C PHE A 93 0.20 -2.65 -15.40
N GLU A 94 1.54 -2.70 -15.35
CA GLU A 94 2.33 -3.92 -15.49
C GLU A 94 3.29 -4.10 -14.31
N VAL A 95 3.47 -5.34 -13.89
CA VAL A 95 4.48 -5.76 -12.92
C VAL A 95 5.00 -7.13 -13.35
N ASP A 96 6.31 -7.38 -13.20
CA ASP A 96 6.87 -8.68 -13.59
C ASP A 96 6.41 -9.78 -12.62
N ASN A 97 6.81 -9.74 -11.35
CA ASN A 97 6.31 -10.72 -10.38
C ASN A 97 5.14 -10.16 -9.58
N ALA A 98 5.40 -9.35 -8.56
CA ALA A 98 4.36 -8.99 -7.61
C ALA A 98 4.48 -7.58 -7.08
N ILE A 99 3.34 -7.02 -6.68
CA ILE A 99 3.23 -5.88 -5.78
C ILE A 99 2.65 -6.42 -4.47
N LEU A 100 3.42 -6.34 -3.40
CA LEU A 100 2.89 -6.46 -2.05
C LEU A 100 2.24 -5.12 -1.66
N LEU A 101 0.95 -5.14 -1.41
CA LEU A 101 0.20 -4.03 -0.85
C LEU A 101 0.05 -4.22 0.65
N GLU A 102 0.40 -3.18 1.42
CA GLU A 102 0.20 -3.14 2.86
C GLU A 102 -0.64 -1.92 3.22
N VAL A 103 -1.66 -2.13 4.04
CA VAL A 103 -2.46 -1.05 4.62
C VAL A 103 -1.96 -0.80 6.03
N LEU A 104 -1.52 0.43 6.30
CA LEU A 104 -0.93 0.85 7.57
C LEU A 104 -1.86 1.82 8.26
N ALA A 105 -2.15 1.59 9.54
CA ALA A 105 -2.83 2.57 10.38
C ALA A 105 -1.97 3.82 10.59
N ALA A 106 -2.56 4.87 11.15
CA ALA A 106 -1.88 6.14 11.42
C ALA A 106 -0.62 5.97 12.30
N ASP A 107 -0.66 5.03 13.24
CA ASP A 107 0.44 4.65 14.14
C ASP A 107 1.55 3.81 13.46
N GLY A 108 1.36 3.43 12.19
CA GLY A 108 2.30 2.61 11.41
C GLY A 108 2.08 1.10 11.54
N ARG A 109 1.12 0.66 12.36
CA ARG A 109 0.77 -0.76 12.47
C ARG A 109 0.11 -1.24 11.18
N ARG A 110 0.54 -2.38 10.64
CA ARG A 110 -0.12 -3.02 9.50
C ARG A 110 -1.49 -3.57 9.91
N ILE A 111 -2.51 -3.22 9.15
CA ILE A 111 -3.92 -3.62 9.38
C ILE A 111 -4.50 -4.43 8.23
N GLY A 112 -3.81 -4.49 7.09
CA GLY A 112 -4.16 -5.35 5.96
C GLY A 112 -2.95 -5.56 5.07
N ARG A 113 -2.94 -6.67 4.33
CA ARG A 113 -1.97 -6.93 3.27
C ARG A 113 -2.57 -7.84 2.21
N ALA A 114 -2.12 -7.68 0.97
CA ALA A 114 -2.40 -8.60 -0.12
C ALA A 114 -1.36 -8.44 -1.22
N ALA A 115 -1.33 -9.38 -2.16
CA ALA A 115 -0.47 -9.34 -3.33
C ALA A 115 -1.26 -9.12 -4.62
N VAL A 116 -0.59 -8.56 -5.61
CA VAL A 116 -1.08 -8.35 -6.98
C VAL A 116 0.03 -8.75 -7.93
N GLY A 117 -0.22 -9.62 -8.91
CA GLY A 117 0.78 -9.96 -9.91
C GLY A 117 0.75 -11.42 -10.35
N TYR A 118 1.88 -11.88 -10.85
CA TYR A 118 2.11 -13.25 -11.30
C TYR A 118 3.04 -14.01 -10.33
N LEU A 119 2.44 -14.76 -9.41
CA LEU A 119 3.11 -15.63 -8.43
C LEU A 119 2.23 -16.83 -8.09
N ASN A 120 2.82 -17.96 -7.70
CA ASN A 120 2.03 -19.11 -7.22
C ASN A 120 1.53 -18.88 -5.78
N GLY A 121 2.36 -18.25 -4.96
CA GLY A 121 2.06 -17.90 -3.59
C GLY A 121 3.13 -16.98 -3.02
N LEU A 122 2.74 -16.17 -2.03
CA LEU A 122 3.64 -15.33 -1.25
C LEU A 122 3.19 -15.47 0.20
N SER A 123 4.12 -15.73 1.12
CA SER A 123 3.83 -15.86 2.54
C SER A 123 4.76 -14.97 3.36
N GLU A 124 4.32 -14.65 4.58
CA GLU A 124 5.14 -14.00 5.60
C GLU A 124 5.10 -14.88 6.85
N GLY A 125 6.19 -15.58 7.12
CA GLY A 125 6.19 -16.67 8.09
C GLY A 125 5.20 -17.78 7.70
N LYS A 126 4.25 -18.08 8.59
CA LYS A 126 3.26 -19.17 8.39
C LYS A 126 1.98 -18.71 7.68
N GLU A 127 1.87 -17.43 7.36
CA GLU A 127 0.64 -16.87 6.83
C GLU A 127 0.76 -16.61 5.33
N GLN A 128 -0.18 -17.17 4.57
CA GLN A 128 -0.31 -16.88 3.14
C GLN A 128 -0.81 -15.44 2.94
N ILE A 129 -0.31 -14.78 1.91
CA ILE A 129 -0.78 -13.48 1.44
C ILE A 129 -1.74 -13.72 0.27
N ASP A 130 -2.97 -13.24 0.42
CA ASP A 130 -4.02 -13.38 -0.60
C ASP A 130 -3.72 -12.56 -1.85
N LEU A 131 -4.19 -13.04 -3.00
CA LEU A 131 -4.17 -12.28 -4.26
C LEU A 131 -5.46 -11.46 -4.40
N LEU A 132 -5.36 -10.16 -4.68
CA LEU A 132 -6.54 -9.29 -4.89
C LEU A 132 -7.20 -9.43 -6.26
N SER A 133 -6.50 -10.02 -7.23
CA SER A 133 -7.01 -10.25 -8.58
C SER A 133 -6.46 -11.56 -9.14
N ARG A 134 -6.76 -11.83 -10.40
CA ARG A 134 -6.17 -12.92 -11.18
C ARG A 134 -4.64 -12.84 -11.18
N ARG A 135 -4.02 -13.99 -11.40
CA ARG A 135 -2.57 -14.09 -11.58
C ARG A 135 -2.16 -13.58 -12.97
N ALA A 136 -1.46 -12.45 -13.05
CA ALA A 136 -1.12 -11.81 -14.31
C ALA A 136 0.05 -10.82 -14.21
N PHE A 137 0.71 -10.56 -15.33
CA PHE A 137 1.74 -9.53 -15.49
C PHE A 137 1.17 -8.15 -15.84
N ARG A 138 -0.07 -8.11 -16.32
CA ARG A 138 -0.78 -6.92 -16.79
C ARG A 138 -2.17 -6.88 -16.23
N PHE A 139 -2.60 -5.71 -15.79
CA PHE A 139 -3.92 -5.46 -15.20
C PHE A 139 -4.59 -4.31 -15.92
N ASP A 140 -5.90 -4.43 -16.14
CA ASP A 140 -6.70 -3.34 -16.69
C ASP A 140 -6.86 -2.22 -15.67
N ALA A 141 -7.19 -1.02 -16.16
CA ALA A 141 -7.46 0.12 -15.29
C ALA A 141 -8.62 -0.19 -14.35
N ASN A 142 -8.43 0.06 -13.05
CA ASN A 142 -9.42 -0.16 -12.00
C ASN A 142 -9.80 -1.64 -11.77
N GLU A 143 -9.05 -2.60 -12.35
CA GLU A 143 -9.28 -4.04 -12.16
C GLU A 143 -9.05 -4.45 -10.70
N VAL A 144 -7.98 -3.93 -10.09
CA VAL A 144 -7.56 -4.30 -8.74
C VAL A 144 -8.20 -3.37 -7.72
N SER A 145 -9.11 -3.91 -6.92
CA SER A 145 -9.78 -3.22 -5.81
C SER A 145 -9.14 -3.54 -4.47
N LEU A 146 -8.96 -2.52 -3.63
CA LEU A 146 -8.39 -2.66 -2.28
C LEU A 146 -9.47 -2.89 -1.21
N ALA A 147 -10.75 -3.01 -1.60
CA ALA A 147 -11.89 -3.05 -0.68
C ALA A 147 -11.81 -4.13 0.41
N THR A 148 -11.11 -5.23 0.16
CA THR A 148 -10.99 -6.35 1.12
C THR A 148 -9.89 -6.15 2.16
N ILE A 149 -8.97 -5.21 1.97
CA ILE A 149 -7.80 -5.00 2.85
C ILE A 149 -7.77 -3.62 3.52
N VAL A 150 -8.63 -2.69 3.08
CA VAL A 150 -8.74 -1.36 3.68
C VAL A 150 -9.84 -1.33 4.74
N PRO A 151 -9.67 -0.57 5.83
CA PRO A 151 -10.74 -0.41 6.81
C PRO A 151 -11.90 0.41 6.22
N GLU A 152 -13.12 0.10 6.63
CA GLU A 152 -14.32 0.85 6.21
C GLU A 152 -14.34 2.29 6.74
N THR A 153 -13.69 2.53 7.88
CA THR A 153 -13.62 3.84 8.55
C THR A 153 -12.21 4.17 9.05
N GLY A 154 -11.97 5.46 9.29
CA GLY A 154 -10.68 5.92 9.81
C GLY A 154 -9.63 6.18 8.74
N SER A 155 -8.40 6.45 9.20
CA SER A 155 -7.29 6.90 8.36
C SER A 155 -6.20 5.84 8.24
N PHE A 156 -5.65 5.70 7.05
CA PHE A 156 -4.59 4.73 6.74
C PHE A 156 -3.64 5.24 5.67
N ARG A 157 -2.50 4.56 5.52
CA ARG A 157 -1.58 4.68 4.39
C ARG A 157 -1.59 3.38 3.61
N VAL A 158 -1.35 3.45 2.31
CA VAL A 158 -1.12 2.28 1.46
C VAL A 158 0.35 2.29 1.07
N ARG A 159 1.07 1.23 1.43
CA ARG A 159 2.42 0.96 0.94
C ARG A 159 2.34 -0.07 -0.17
N ALA A 160 3.05 0.19 -1.27
CA ALA A 160 3.25 -0.76 -2.35
C ALA A 160 4.73 -1.08 -2.44
N THR A 161 5.07 -2.37 -2.42
CA THR A 161 6.43 -2.88 -2.57
C THR A 161 6.46 -3.86 -3.72
N VAL A 162 7.22 -3.55 -4.76
CA VAL A 162 7.41 -4.45 -5.89
C VAL A 162 8.41 -5.52 -5.50
N ILE A 163 7.96 -6.76 -5.53
CA ILE A 163 8.73 -7.94 -5.19
C ILE A 163 9.03 -8.68 -6.49
N ASP A 164 10.31 -8.95 -6.71
CA ASP A 164 10.83 -9.76 -7.80
C ASP A 164 11.44 -11.05 -7.25
N ILE A 165 11.18 -12.16 -7.93
CA ILE A 165 11.62 -13.49 -7.51
C ILE A 165 12.41 -14.18 -8.63
N GLY A 166 13.00 -13.44 -9.56
CA GLY A 166 13.95 -13.97 -10.54
C GLY A 166 13.66 -13.56 -11.99
N GLY A 167 14.71 -13.50 -12.80
CA GLY A 167 14.64 -12.92 -14.14
C GLY A 167 14.91 -11.42 -14.08
N VAL A 168 13.90 -10.62 -14.43
CA VAL A 168 14.00 -9.15 -14.47
C VAL A 168 12.87 -8.48 -13.71
N GLY A 169 13.23 -7.66 -12.73
CA GLY A 169 12.28 -6.87 -11.97
C GLY A 169 11.96 -5.56 -12.68
N LYS A 170 10.67 -5.31 -12.90
CA LYS A 170 10.13 -4.02 -13.36
C LYS A 170 8.72 -3.76 -12.83
N VAL A 171 8.33 -2.50 -12.91
CA VAL A 171 6.94 -2.07 -12.73
C VAL A 171 6.68 -0.84 -13.60
N SER A 172 5.48 -0.72 -14.18
CA SER A 172 5.04 0.55 -14.75
C SER A 172 4.67 1.54 -13.65
N ASP A 173 4.20 2.72 -14.01
CA ASP A 173 3.53 3.57 -13.02
C ASP A 173 2.32 2.84 -12.42
N VAL A 174 2.08 3.05 -11.13
CA VAL A 174 0.90 2.55 -10.42
C VAL A 174 0.36 3.66 -9.53
N PHE A 175 -0.90 4.00 -9.74
CA PHE A 175 -1.66 4.99 -9.00
C PHE A 175 -2.76 4.32 -8.18
N LEU A 176 -2.92 4.78 -6.95
CA LEU A 176 -4.13 4.58 -6.15
C LEU A 176 -5.15 5.64 -6.54
N ILE A 177 -6.28 5.20 -7.10
CA ILE A 177 -7.42 6.03 -7.43
C ILE A 177 -8.44 5.92 -6.29
N ILE A 178 -8.85 7.07 -5.76
CA ILE A 178 -9.83 7.20 -4.69
C ILE A 178 -11.04 7.92 -5.27
N THR A 179 -12.16 7.23 -5.42
CA THR A 179 -13.40 7.77 -5.97
C THR A 179 -14.48 7.82 -4.89
N PRO A 180 -14.95 9.00 -4.45
CA PRO A 180 -16.06 9.09 -3.50
C PRO A 180 -17.34 8.46 -4.06
N ARG A 181 -18.12 7.76 -3.22
CA ARG A 181 -19.40 7.10 -3.63
C ARG A 181 -20.36 8.03 -4.39
N GLY A 182 -20.40 9.32 -4.03
CA GLY A 182 -21.30 10.30 -4.64
C GLY A 182 -20.86 10.81 -6.02
N ALA A 183 -19.59 10.65 -6.39
CA ALA A 183 -19.07 11.17 -7.65
C ALA A 183 -19.55 10.34 -8.86
N ARG A 184 -19.67 9.03 -8.70
CA ARG A 184 -20.07 8.11 -9.79
C ARG A 184 -21.55 8.28 -10.18
N GLN A 185 -22.43 8.49 -9.19
CA GLN A 185 -23.85 8.79 -9.44
C GLN A 185 -24.06 10.12 -10.19
N ALA A 186 -23.22 11.13 -9.93
CA ALA A 186 -23.33 12.42 -10.59
C ALA A 186 -22.89 12.37 -12.07
N ASP A 187 -21.90 11.54 -12.42
CA ASP A 187 -21.47 11.30 -13.80
C ASP A 187 -22.53 10.52 -14.58
N GLU A 188 -23.05 9.42 -14.02
CA GLU A 188 -24.09 8.59 -14.66
C GLU A 188 -25.41 9.33 -14.91
N LEU A 189 -25.70 10.38 -14.13
CA LEU A 189 -26.87 11.25 -14.30
C LEU A 189 -26.66 12.37 -15.33
N ARG A 190 -25.41 12.73 -15.66
CA ARG A 190 -25.08 13.77 -16.64
C ARG A 190 -25.00 13.25 -18.07
N ASP A 191 -24.72 11.96 -18.23
CA ASP A 191 -24.65 11.29 -19.54
C ASP A 191 -26.02 10.74 -20.02
N ARG A 192 -27.12 11.28 -19.51
CA ARG A 192 -28.51 10.98 -19.94
C ARG A 192 -29.19 12.25 -20.44
#